data_AF-A0A1I6PKP0-F1
#
_entry.id   AF-A0A1I6PKP0-F1
#
_cell.length_a   1.000
_cell.length_b   1.000
_cell.length_c   1.000
_cell.angle_alpha   90.00
_cell.angle_beta   90.00
_cell.angle_gamma   90.00
#
_symmetry.space_group_name_H-M   'P 1'
#
loop_
_entity.id
_entity.type
_entity.pdbx_description
1 polymer ?
#
loop_
_entity_poly.entity_id
_entity_poly.type
_entity_poly.pdbx_seq_one_letter_code
_entity_poly.pdbx_strand_id
1 'polypeptide(L)'
;MKIDFATEAGYTYIADRDKHIAKSLIASKIRDNEIFILRDSSEVMGWMRYGYFWDNIPFMNLIWLVLLYSIYWVSLYYQFV
;
A
#
# COMPACT_ATOMS: atom_id res chain seq x y z
N MET A 1 -9.02 8.27 7.88
CA MET A 1 -8.01 8.07 6.81
C MET A 1 -6.76 8.93 7.07
N LYS A 2 -5.59 8.30 7.08
CA LYS A 2 -4.27 8.91 7.30
C LYS A 2 -3.24 8.30 6.34
N ILE A 3 -2.33 9.11 5.81
CA ILE A 3 -1.19 8.65 5.01
C ILE A 3 0.07 8.94 5.83
N ASP A 4 0.89 7.92 6.04
CA ASP A 4 2.19 8.03 6.71
C ASP A 4 3.25 7.25 5.93
N PHE A 5 4.52 7.50 6.21
CA PHE A 5 5.59 6.63 5.75
C PHE A 5 5.46 5.22 6.37
N ALA A 6 5.88 4.22 5.61
CA ALA A 6 6.10 2.89 6.15
C ALA A 6 7.22 2.94 7.19
N THR A 7 7.10 2.13 8.23
CA THR A 7 8.14 1.93 9.23
C THR A 7 8.58 0.47 9.21
N GLU A 8 9.67 0.14 9.90
CA GLU A 8 10.15 -1.24 10.03
C GLU A 8 9.07 -2.20 10.57
N ALA A 9 8.16 -1.71 11.40
CA ALA A 9 7.01 -2.50 11.89
C ALA A 9 6.07 -2.94 10.75
N GLY A 10 6.03 -2.21 9.63
CA GLY A 10 5.28 -2.53 8.43
C GLY A 10 6.01 -3.44 7.44
N TYR A 11 7.28 -3.81 7.69
CA TYR A 11 8.09 -4.61 6.77
C TYR A 11 7.39 -5.90 6.36
N THR A 12 6.96 -6.71 7.34
CA THR A 12 6.32 -8.00 7.09
C THR A 12 5.05 -7.85 6.26
N TYR A 13 4.24 -6.83 6.56
CA TYR A 13 3.01 -6.54 5.81
C TYR A 13 3.26 -6.30 4.33
N ILE A 14 4.29 -5.49 4.02
CA ILE A 14 4.68 -5.14 2.64
C ILE A 14 5.35 -6.35 1.97
N ALA A 15 6.29 -7.02 2.64
CA ALA A 15 7.04 -8.14 2.10
C ALA A 15 6.17 -9.35 1.72
N ASP A 16 5.03 -9.51 2.38
CA ASP A 16 4.08 -10.58 2.06
C ASP A 16 3.13 -10.23 0.91
N ARG A 17 2.94 -8.94 0.61
CA ARG A 17 1.95 -8.46 -0.37
C ARG A 17 2.56 -7.89 -1.66
N ASP A 18 3.67 -7.15 -1.58
CA ASP A 18 4.38 -6.63 -2.74
C ASP A 18 5.33 -7.69 -3.30
N LYS A 19 4.85 -8.44 -4.29
CA LYS A 19 5.63 -9.47 -5.01
C LYS A 19 6.46 -8.89 -6.16
N HIS A 20 6.38 -7.58 -6.41
CA HIS A 20 7.05 -6.94 -7.56
C HIS A 20 8.43 -6.38 -7.23
N ILE A 21 8.82 -6.41 -5.96
CA ILE A 21 10.15 -6.00 -5.49
C ILE A 21 10.78 -7.12 -4.65
N ALA A 22 12.10 -7.28 -4.75
CA ALA A 22 12.82 -8.25 -3.92
C ALA A 22 12.68 -7.88 -2.44
N LYS A 23 12.41 -8.87 -1.58
CA LYS A 23 12.24 -8.67 -0.12
C LYS A 23 13.42 -7.93 0.52
N SER A 24 14.64 -8.22 0.07
CA SER A 24 15.86 -7.56 0.52
C SER A 24 15.89 -6.05 0.28
N LEU A 25 15.19 -5.54 -0.74
CA LEU A 25 15.13 -4.12 -1.07
C LEU A 25 14.06 -3.37 -0.27
N ILE A 26 13.09 -4.07 0.33
CA ILE A 26 11.98 -3.43 1.05
C ILE A 26 12.50 -2.65 2.26
N ALA A 27 13.46 -3.20 3.00
CA ALA A 27 14.04 -2.52 4.16
C ALA A 27 14.75 -1.21 3.78
N SER A 28 15.50 -1.19 2.67
CA SER A 28 16.07 0.08 2.16
C SER A 28 14.97 1.07 1.78
N LYS A 29 13.93 0.62 1.06
CA LYS A 29 12.82 1.50 0.65
C LYS A 29 12.05 2.10 1.83
N ILE A 30 11.94 1.37 2.94
CA ILE A 30 11.36 1.88 4.19
C ILE A 30 12.26 2.95 4.81
N ARG A 31 13.56 2.66 4.98
CA ARG A 31 14.53 3.62 5.55
C ARG A 31 14.63 4.90 4.74
N ASP A 32 14.54 4.79 3.43
CA ASP A 32 14.66 5.91 2.49
C ASP A 32 13.32 6.67 2.32
N ASN A 33 12.28 6.32 3.11
CA ASN A 33 10.94 6.93 3.05
C ASN A 33 10.29 6.86 1.66
N GLU A 34 10.56 5.78 0.92
CA GLU A 34 10.07 5.55 -0.44
C GLU A 34 8.75 4.76 -0.49
N ILE A 35 8.16 4.45 0.67
CA ILE A 35 6.88 3.75 0.79
C ILE A 35 5.95 4.53 1.71
N PHE A 36 4.76 4.84 1.20
CA PHE A 36 3.64 5.39 1.96
C PHE A 36 2.61 4.30 2.25
N ILE A 37 2.01 4.36 3.43
CA ILE A 37 0.92 3.50 3.86
C ILE A 37 -0.32 4.37 4.05
N LEU A 38 -1.41 3.98 3.40
CA LEU A 38 -2.74 4.52 3.65
C LEU A 38 -3.40 3.68 4.74
N ARG A 39 -3.83 4.33 5.82
CA ARG A 39 -4.55 3.69 6.92
C ARG A 39 -5.90 4.33 7.15
N ASP A 40 -6.88 3.53 7.54
CA ASP A 40 -8.07 4.02 8.20
C ASP A 40 -8.16 3.44 9.61
N SER A 41 -8.10 4.30 10.62
CA SER A 41 -7.83 3.89 12.00
C SER A 41 -6.57 3.00 12.08
N SER A 42 -6.71 1.74 12.51
CA SER A 42 -5.63 0.74 12.57
C SER A 42 -5.50 -0.13 11.33
N GLU A 43 -6.42 -0.04 10.37
CA GLU A 43 -6.46 -0.91 9.19
C GLU A 43 -5.64 -0.31 8.04
N VAL A 44 -4.83 -1.13 7.38
CA VAL A 44 -4.09 -0.72 6.19
C VAL A 44 -5.00 -0.82 4.97
N MET A 45 -5.36 0.33 4.43
CA MET A 45 -6.24 0.46 3.25
C MET A 45 -5.48 0.45 1.93
N GLY A 46 -4.15 0.56 1.97
CA GLY A 46 -3.32 0.53 0.79
C GLY A 46 -1.89 0.95 1.06
N TRP A 47 -1.05 0.85 0.04
CA TRP A 47 0.30 1.40 0.07
C TRP A 47 0.69 1.92 -1.31
N MET A 48 1.61 2.87 -1.31
CA MET A 48 2.22 3.39 -2.52
C MET A 48 3.73 3.33 -2.35
N ARG A 49 4.43 2.89 -3.39
CA ARG A 49 5.88 2.96 -3.47
C ARG A 49 6.25 3.90 -4.60
N TYR A 50 7.20 4.78 -4.33
CA TYR A 50 7.83 5.62 -5.34
C TYR A 50 9.34 5.38 -5.34
N GLY A 51 10.02 5.97 -6.31
CA GLY A 51 11.45 5.96 -6.44
C GLY A 51 11.88 7.05 -7.42
N TYR A 52 13.17 7.16 -7.69
CA TYR A 52 13.70 8.19 -8.58
C TYR A 52 14.28 7.56 -9.85
N PHE A 53 13.85 8.06 -11.01
CA PHE A 53 14.58 7.85 -12.24
C PHE A 53 15.78 8.78 -12.28
N TRP A 54 16.95 8.21 -12.56
CA TRP A 54 18.20 8.95 -12.75
C TRP A 54 18.49 9.85 -11.54
N ASP A 55 18.08 9.39 -10.35
CA ASP A 55 18.17 10.07 -9.05
C ASP A 55 17.55 11.47 -8.98
N ASN A 56 16.71 11.85 -9.95
CA ASN A 56 16.22 13.22 -10.08
C ASN A 56 14.71 13.33 -10.34
N ILE A 57 14.11 12.37 -11.03
CA ILE A 57 12.70 12.44 -11.43
C ILE A 57 11.90 11.46 -10.58
N PRO A 58 11.00 11.92 -9.68
CA PRO A 58 10.17 11.02 -8.89
C PRO A 58 9.21 10.25 -9.79
N PHE A 59 9.08 8.95 -9.55
CA PHE A 59 8.18 8.06 -10.26
C PHE A 59 7.41 7.17 -9.28
N MET A 60 6.12 7.00 -9.55
CA MET A 60 5.26 6.14 -8.76
C MET A 60 5.37 4.69 -9.25
N ASN A 61 6.19 3.89 -8.59
CA ASN A 61 6.44 2.50 -9.00
C ASN A 61 5.23 1.59 -8.82
N LEU A 62 4.47 1.78 -7.74
CA LEU A 62 3.31 0.94 -7.42
C LEU A 62 2.33 1.74 -6.58
N ILE A 63 1.05 1.64 -6.90
CA ILE A 63 -0.04 1.99 -6.00
C ILE A 63 -0.92 0.74 -5.82
N TRP A 64 -1.16 0.37 -4.57
CA TRP A 64 -2.06 -0.71 -4.22
C TRP A 64 -3.12 -0.18 -3.27
N LEU A 65 -4.38 -0.38 -3.63
CA LEU A 65 -5.52 -0.02 -2.81
C LEU A 65 -6.31 -1.28 -2.49
N VAL A 66 -6.60 -1.50 -1.22
CA VAL A 66 -7.57 -2.50 -0.79
C VAL A 66 -8.94 -1.92 -1.10
N LEU A 67 -9.60 -2.46 -2.13
CA LEU A 67 -11.00 -2.18 -2.36
C LEU A 67 -11.79 -2.84 -1.24
N LEU A 68 -12.36 -2.01 -0.35
CA LEU A 68 -13.50 -2.43 0.45
C LEU A 68 -14.62 -2.73 -0.55
N TYR A 69 -14.75 -3.99 -0.97
CA TYR A 69 -16.03 -4.45 -1.49
C TYR A 69 -17.02 -4.24 -0.35
N SER A 70 -17.76 -3.14 -0.40
CA SER A 70 -18.96 -2.99 0.39
C SER A 70 -19.98 -4.00 -0.14
N ILE A 71 -19.80 -5.28 0.23
CA ILE A 71 -20.70 -6.40 -0.03
C ILE A 71 -22.10 -6.13 0.54
N TYR A 72 -22.26 -5.11 1.40
CA TYR A 72 -23.58 -4.64 1.81
C TYR A 72 -24.44 -4.12 0.65
N TRP A 73 -23.88 -3.50 -0.38
CA TRP A 73 -24.69 -2.98 -1.50
C TRP A 73 -25.03 -4.06 -2.52
N VAL A 74 -24.09 -4.98 -2.79
CA VAL A 74 -24.34 -6.09 -3.72
C VAL A 74 -25.28 -7.11 -3.08
N SER A 75 -25.14 -7.43 -1.80
CA SER A 75 -26.04 -8.35 -1.10
C SER A 75 -27.45 -7.79 -0.91
N LEU A 76 -27.62 -6.48 -0.66
CA LEU A 76 -28.96 -5.87 -0.65
C LEU A 76 -29.57 -5.87 -2.06
N TYR A 77 -28.81 -5.51 -3.09
CA TYR A 77 -29.34 -5.45 -4.45
C TYR A 77 -29.85 -6.81 -4.95
N TYR A 78 -29.17 -7.92 -4.62
CA TYR A 78 -29.63 -9.28 -4.92
C TYR A 78 -30.72 -9.83 -3.96
N GLN A 79 -30.97 -9.18 -2.83
CA GLN A 79 -32.11 -9.53 -1.95
C GLN A 79 -33.40 -8.79 -2.33
N PHE A 80 -33.31 -7.72 -3.14
CA PHE A 80 -34.43 -6.86 -3.52
C PHE A 80 -34.75 -6.87 -5.03
N VAL A 81 -34.17 -7.80 -5.81
CA VAL A 81 -34.52 -8.10 -7.22
C VAL A 81 -34.86 -9.57 -7.36
#